data_AF-A0A520C2N6-F1
#
_entry.id   AF-A0A520C2N6-F1
#
_cell.length_a   1.000
_cell.length_b   1.000
_cell.length_c   1.000
_cell.angle_alpha   90.00
_cell.angle_beta   90.00
_cell.angle_gamma   90.00
#
_symmetry.space_group_name_H-M   'P 1'
#
loop_
_entity.id
_entity.type
_entity.pdbx_description
1 polymer ?
#
loop_
_entity_poly.entity_id
_entity_poly.type
_entity_poly.pdbx_seq_one_letter_code
_entity_poly.pdbx_strand_id
1 'polypeptide(L)'
;MQNPAPSHGSAVPGTRSQQIRDDLDQSRRRGPLQHIQIPPCPELLAQLQQAMGQPEPDLNLVARIASSDVAMAATLLRIANGPLFKPVGLPCTTVGQAMTRIGLRESVAVMTGFLVQHAIPVNSPQLARFWERSAKRAIAMAAIARELPGLSPDLAHSFGLFLHVGMPVLLQSVRGYAATMVEANARIDRPYVATENANHRTDHAVVGA
;
A
#
# COMPACT_ATOMS: atom_id res chain seq x y z
N MET A 1 -51.26 39.84 -9.90
CA MET A 1 -50.88 38.41 -9.82
C MET A 1 -49.61 38.22 -10.61
N GLN A 2 -48.45 38.27 -9.95
CA GLN A 2 -47.12 38.02 -10.53
C GLN A 2 -46.56 36.80 -9.82
N ASN A 3 -46.27 35.72 -10.57
CA ASN A 3 -45.56 34.54 -10.06
C ASN A 3 -44.04 34.76 -10.20
N PRO A 4 -43.21 34.51 -9.18
CA PRO A 4 -41.77 34.55 -9.33
C PRO A 4 -41.21 33.22 -9.88
N ALA A 5 -40.09 33.32 -10.59
CA ALA A 5 -39.33 32.23 -11.21
C ALA A 5 -38.74 31.25 -10.17
N PRO A 6 -38.42 30.00 -10.56
CA PRO A 6 -37.83 29.03 -9.65
C PRO A 6 -36.38 29.41 -9.34
N SER A 7 -36.06 29.49 -8.04
CA SER A 7 -34.71 29.68 -7.53
C SER A 7 -33.85 28.44 -7.80
N HIS A 8 -32.79 28.62 -8.57
CA HIS A 8 -31.71 27.64 -8.68
C HIS A 8 -30.98 27.56 -7.32
N GLY A 9 -31.25 26.49 -6.57
CA GLY A 9 -30.51 26.16 -5.35
C GLY A 9 -29.04 25.88 -5.70
N SER A 10 -28.14 26.73 -5.22
CA SER A 10 -26.70 26.49 -5.32
C SER A 10 -26.32 25.29 -4.45
N ALA A 11 -25.77 24.24 -5.06
CA ALA A 11 -25.25 23.09 -4.35
C ALA A 11 -24.08 23.51 -3.44
N VAL A 12 -24.18 23.16 -2.16
CA VAL A 12 -23.20 23.48 -1.12
C VAL A 12 -21.89 22.68 -1.37
N PRO A 13 -20.70 23.31 -1.30
CA PRO A 13 -19.42 22.66 -1.64
C PRO A 13 -18.96 21.51 -0.72
N GLY A 14 -19.60 21.32 0.45
CA GLY A 14 -19.26 20.26 1.40
C GLY A 14 -19.72 18.86 0.98
N THR A 15 -20.74 18.77 0.13
CA THR A 15 -21.51 17.53 -0.09
C THR A 15 -20.76 16.47 -0.90
N ARG A 16 -19.95 16.88 -1.88
CA ARG A 16 -19.27 15.95 -2.81
C ARG A 16 -18.08 15.25 -2.16
N SER A 17 -17.30 15.96 -1.36
CA SER A 17 -16.17 15.39 -0.61
C SER A 17 -16.64 14.49 0.52
N GLN A 18 -17.80 14.78 1.12
CA GLN A 18 -18.46 13.89 2.08
C GLN A 18 -18.95 12.62 1.39
N GLN A 19 -19.67 12.74 0.27
CA GLN A 19 -20.16 11.60 -0.52
C GLN A 19 -19.05 10.67 -0.98
N ILE A 20 -17.93 11.21 -1.49
CA ILE A 20 -16.76 10.38 -1.86
C ILE A 20 -16.24 9.61 -0.65
N ARG A 21 -16.19 10.26 0.53
CA ARG A 21 -15.70 9.64 1.77
C ARG A 21 -16.64 8.53 2.25
N ASP A 22 -17.94 8.77 2.20
CA ASP A 22 -18.98 7.82 2.59
C ASP A 22 -19.04 6.62 1.62
N ASP A 23 -18.89 6.86 0.32
CA ASP A 23 -18.82 5.82 -0.72
C ASP A 23 -17.56 4.95 -0.57
N LEU A 24 -16.41 5.57 -0.25
CA LEU A 24 -15.17 4.86 0.09
C LEU A 24 -15.34 4.02 1.36
N ASP A 25 -15.95 4.58 2.41
CA ASP A 25 -16.20 3.87 3.67
C ASP A 25 -17.19 2.72 3.50
N GLN A 26 -18.22 2.88 2.66
CA GLN A 26 -19.14 1.81 2.29
C GLN A 26 -18.44 0.71 1.48
N SER A 27 -17.60 1.09 0.51
CA SER A 27 -16.83 0.15 -0.31
C SER A 27 -15.79 -0.63 0.51
N ARG A 28 -15.19 0.01 1.52
CA ARG A 28 -14.32 -0.63 2.52
C ARG A 28 -15.06 -1.61 3.43
N ARG A 29 -16.31 -1.29 3.79
CA ARG A 29 -17.12 -2.11 4.72
C ARG A 29 -17.89 -3.24 4.05
N ARG A 30 -18.24 -3.14 2.77
CA ARG A 30 -19.17 -4.08 2.09
C ARG A 30 -18.79 -4.43 0.64
N GLY A 31 -17.70 -3.88 0.10
CA GLY A 31 -17.33 -3.99 -1.31
C GLY A 31 -16.06 -4.82 -1.58
N PRO A 32 -15.61 -4.87 -2.85
CA PRO A 32 -14.42 -5.60 -3.29
C PRO A 32 -13.12 -5.19 -2.57
N LEU A 33 -13.11 -4.02 -1.94
CA LEU A 33 -11.98 -3.49 -1.18
C LEU A 33 -11.82 -4.12 0.21
N GLN A 34 -12.75 -4.96 0.66
CA GLN A 34 -12.62 -5.68 1.95
C GLN A 34 -11.37 -6.58 1.99
N HIS A 35 -10.94 -7.10 0.83
CA HIS A 35 -9.82 -8.03 0.73
C HIS A 35 -8.83 -7.54 -0.34
N ILE A 36 -8.27 -6.35 -0.14
CA ILE A 36 -7.07 -5.93 -0.87
C ILE A 36 -5.94 -6.86 -0.41
N GLN A 37 -5.63 -7.85 -1.25
CA GLN A 37 -4.48 -8.71 -1.05
C GLN A 37 -3.31 -8.14 -1.85
N ILE A 38 -2.19 -7.96 -1.16
CA ILE A 38 -0.92 -7.61 -1.78
C ILE A 38 -0.07 -8.86 -1.61
N PRO A 39 0.44 -9.47 -2.68
CA PRO A 39 1.32 -10.61 -2.56
C PRO A 39 2.65 -10.14 -1.98
N PRO A 40 3.16 -10.81 -0.94
CA PRO A 40 4.52 -10.56 -0.49
C PRO A 40 5.54 -10.97 -1.55
N CYS A 41 6.68 -10.30 -1.51
CA CYS A 41 7.87 -10.62 -2.28
C CYS A 41 8.47 -11.96 -1.82
N PRO A 42 8.50 -13.00 -2.68
CA PRO A 42 9.02 -14.32 -2.34
C PRO A 42 10.45 -14.29 -1.82
N GLU A 43 11.31 -13.45 -2.40
CA GLU A 43 12.70 -13.32 -2.00
C GLU A 43 12.84 -12.73 -0.59
N LEU A 44 12.00 -11.75 -0.24
CA LEU A 44 12.00 -11.15 1.10
C LEU A 44 11.35 -12.08 2.14
N LEU A 45 10.34 -12.87 1.76
CA LEU A 45 9.81 -13.93 2.61
C LEU A 45 10.87 -14.98 2.95
N ALA A 46 11.62 -15.44 1.95
CA ALA A 46 12.70 -16.41 2.16
C ALA A 46 13.78 -15.84 3.09
N GLN A 47 14.19 -14.59 2.86
CA GLN A 47 15.15 -13.90 3.75
C GLN A 47 14.61 -13.75 5.18
N LEU A 48 13.34 -13.41 5.33
CA LEU A 48 12.70 -13.29 6.65
C LEU A 48 12.69 -14.64 7.36
N GLN A 49 12.29 -15.71 6.67
CA GLN A 49 12.28 -17.07 7.22
C GLN A 49 13.69 -17.50 7.66
N GLN A 50 14.72 -17.22 6.86
CA GLN A 50 16.11 -17.50 7.21
C GLN A 50 16.60 -16.68 8.41
N ALA A 51 16.27 -15.38 8.46
CA ALA A 51 16.66 -14.49 9.56
C ALA A 51 15.99 -14.90 10.88
N MET A 52 14.72 -15.28 10.83
CA MET A 52 13.94 -15.71 12.00
C MET A 52 14.27 -17.13 12.47
N GLY A 53 14.86 -17.97 11.60
CA GLY A 53 15.30 -19.32 11.94
C GLY A 53 16.62 -19.40 12.73
N GLN A 54 17.28 -18.27 12.98
CA GLN A 54 18.53 -18.23 13.75
C GLN A 54 18.27 -18.39 15.26
N PRO A 55 19.21 -18.99 16.03
CA PRO A 55 19.10 -19.09 17.49
C PRO A 55 18.96 -17.72 18.16
N GLU A 56 19.63 -16.70 17.62
CA GLU A 56 19.52 -15.31 18.04
C GLU A 56 19.32 -14.43 16.79
N PRO A 57 18.06 -14.14 16.40
CA PRO A 57 17.75 -13.35 15.21
C PRO A 57 18.25 -11.89 15.31
N ASP A 58 18.88 -11.39 14.24
CA ASP A 58 19.17 -9.94 14.12
C ASP A 58 17.87 -9.17 13.83
N LEU A 59 17.34 -8.53 14.86
CA LEU A 59 16.08 -7.80 14.82
C LEU A 59 16.16 -6.55 13.93
N ASN A 60 17.36 -5.99 13.71
CA ASN A 60 17.54 -4.90 12.75
C ASN A 60 17.42 -5.40 11.31
N LEU A 61 17.99 -6.58 11.01
CA LEU A 61 17.81 -7.22 9.72
C LEU A 61 16.33 -7.54 9.46
N VAL A 62 15.66 -8.13 10.44
CA VAL A 62 14.22 -8.44 10.36
C VAL A 62 13.40 -7.17 10.09
N ALA A 63 13.65 -6.07 10.81
CA ALA A 63 12.98 -4.79 10.59
C ALA A 63 13.24 -4.22 9.18
N ARG A 64 14.46 -4.36 8.65
CA ARG A 64 14.80 -3.93 7.28
C ARG A 64 14.08 -4.74 6.22
N ILE A 65 14.02 -6.06 6.38
CA ILE A 65 13.28 -6.95 5.48
C ILE A 65 11.79 -6.60 5.54
N ALA A 66 11.23 -6.43 6.74
CA ALA A 66 9.85 -5.99 6.97
C ALA A 66 9.51 -4.67 6.29
N SER A 67 10.44 -3.72 6.34
CA SER A 67 10.27 -2.38 5.74
C SER A 67 10.50 -2.34 4.22
N SER A 68 10.89 -3.47 3.62
CA SER A 68 11.17 -3.57 2.18
C SER A 68 10.08 -4.34 1.43
N ASP A 69 9.21 -5.05 2.14
CA ASP A 69 8.06 -5.75 1.58
C ASP A 69 6.76 -4.97 1.81
N VAL A 70 6.03 -4.69 0.73
CA VAL A 70 4.81 -3.87 0.77
C VAL A 70 3.70 -4.56 1.58
N ALA A 71 3.53 -5.87 1.42
CA ALA A 71 2.47 -6.64 2.08
C ALA A 71 2.72 -6.77 3.59
N MET A 72 3.97 -7.01 3.98
CA MET A 72 4.38 -7.09 5.38
C MET A 72 4.33 -5.73 6.06
N ALA A 73 4.84 -4.68 5.41
CA ALA A 73 4.72 -3.30 5.89
C ALA A 73 3.24 -2.92 6.13
N ALA A 74 2.37 -3.24 5.17
CA ALA A 74 0.93 -2.99 5.30
C ALA A 74 0.31 -3.77 6.46
N THR A 75 0.74 -5.02 6.65
CA THR A 75 0.26 -5.88 7.75
C THR A 75 0.67 -5.31 9.11
N LEU A 76 1.93 -4.91 9.28
CA LEU A 76 2.41 -4.28 10.52
C LEU A 76 1.68 -2.96 10.80
N LEU A 77 1.54 -2.09 9.80
CA LEU A 77 0.81 -0.82 9.93
C LEU A 77 -0.66 -1.05 10.30
N ARG A 78 -1.33 -2.02 9.66
CA ARG A 78 -2.73 -2.38 9.93
C ARG A 78 -2.90 -2.87 11.37
N ILE A 79 -2.01 -3.74 11.84
CA ILE A 79 -2.07 -4.28 13.19
C ILE A 79 -1.76 -3.19 14.22
N ALA A 80 -0.71 -2.40 14.02
CA ALA A 80 -0.32 -1.31 14.92
C ALA A 80 -1.41 -0.23 15.04
N ASN A 81 -2.19 -0.01 13.97
CA ASN A 81 -3.30 0.94 13.96
C ASN A 81 -4.64 0.29 14.35
N GLY A 82 -4.66 -1.01 14.61
CA GLY A 82 -5.84 -1.75 15.04
C GLY A 82 -6.23 -1.46 16.50
N PRO A 83 -7.44 -1.85 16.90
CA PRO A 83 -8.00 -1.52 18.22
C PRO A 83 -7.17 -2.06 19.39
N LEU A 84 -6.42 -3.15 19.20
CA LEU A 84 -5.58 -3.75 20.23
C LEU A 84 -4.35 -2.88 20.56
N PHE A 85 -3.73 -2.28 19.55
CA PHE A 85 -2.46 -1.55 19.71
C PHE A 85 -2.61 -0.02 19.63
N LYS A 86 -3.77 0.48 19.17
CA LYS A 86 -4.07 1.91 19.09
C LYS A 86 -5.26 2.30 19.98
N PRO A 87 -5.08 2.34 21.32
CA PRO A 87 -6.12 2.84 22.22
C PRO A 87 -6.23 4.38 22.19
N VAL A 88 -5.11 5.13 22.03
CA VAL A 88 -5.05 6.60 21.98
C VAL A 88 -3.91 7.07 21.08
N GLY A 89 -4.04 8.23 20.41
CA GLY A 89 -2.97 8.91 19.67
C GLY A 89 -3.04 8.83 18.14
N LEU A 90 -2.06 9.45 17.48
CA LEU A 90 -1.97 9.50 16.01
C LEU A 90 -1.69 8.11 15.41
N PRO A 91 -2.22 7.78 14.22
CA PRO A 91 -1.92 6.53 13.54
C PRO A 91 -0.42 6.42 13.20
N CYS A 92 0.13 5.21 13.26
CA CYS A 92 1.45 4.90 12.70
C CYS A 92 1.39 5.09 11.19
N THR A 93 2.39 5.78 10.63
CA THR A 93 2.55 6.00 9.19
C THR A 93 3.81 5.35 8.63
N THR A 94 4.68 4.81 9.50
CA THR A 94 5.90 4.10 9.10
C THR A 94 6.01 2.73 9.77
N VAL A 95 6.76 1.81 9.16
CA VAL A 95 6.99 0.46 9.71
C VAL A 95 7.73 0.53 11.05
N GLY A 96 8.72 1.42 11.18
CA GLY A 96 9.41 1.65 12.46
C GLY A 96 8.45 2.08 13.57
N GLN A 97 7.54 3.02 13.31
CA GLN A 97 6.51 3.40 14.27
C GLN A 97 5.60 2.23 14.63
N ALA A 98 5.23 1.41 13.64
CA ALA A 98 4.38 0.24 13.86
C ALA A 98 5.06 -0.79 14.76
N MET A 99 6.31 -1.14 14.50
CA MET A 99 7.08 -2.09 15.31
C MET A 99 7.29 -1.58 16.74
N THR A 100 7.59 -0.31 16.92
CA THR A 100 7.71 0.31 18.25
C THR A 100 6.40 0.26 19.01
N ARG A 101 5.26 0.50 18.34
CA ARG A 101 3.93 0.46 18.96
C ARG A 101 3.48 -0.96 19.31
N ILE A 102 3.75 -1.92 18.42
CA ILE A 102 3.40 -3.33 18.64
C ILE A 102 4.27 -3.94 19.74
N GLY A 103 5.53 -3.54 19.82
CA GLY A 103 6.54 -4.21 20.63
C GLY A 103 7.30 -5.23 19.78
N LEU A 104 8.57 -5.45 20.13
CA LEU A 104 9.48 -6.23 19.28
C LEU A 104 9.12 -7.72 19.24
N ARG A 105 8.77 -8.29 20.39
CA ARG A 105 8.36 -9.69 20.53
C ARG A 105 7.06 -9.97 19.78
N GLU A 106 6.09 -9.08 19.91
CA GLU A 106 4.79 -9.15 19.28
C GLU A 106 4.93 -8.93 17.76
N SER A 107 5.83 -8.04 17.34
CA SER A 107 6.15 -7.85 15.91
C SER A 107 6.69 -9.16 15.31
N VAL A 108 7.57 -9.86 16.02
CA VAL A 108 8.06 -11.19 15.61
C VAL A 108 6.91 -12.18 15.47
N ALA A 109 5.98 -12.23 16.42
CA ALA A 109 4.80 -13.11 16.32
C ALA A 109 3.93 -12.78 15.09
N VAL A 110 3.73 -11.49 14.81
CA VAL A 110 3.02 -11.02 13.60
C VAL A 110 3.73 -11.50 12.33
N MET A 111 5.05 -11.35 12.26
CA MET A 111 5.86 -11.77 11.11
C MET A 111 5.87 -13.29 10.93
N THR A 112 5.92 -14.06 12.02
CA THR A 112 5.76 -15.53 11.96
C THR A 112 4.40 -15.91 11.39
N GLY A 113 3.32 -15.29 11.86
CA GLY A 113 1.97 -15.52 11.34
C GLY A 113 1.87 -15.17 9.84
N PHE A 114 2.53 -14.08 9.44
CA PHE A 114 2.61 -13.65 8.05
C PHE A 114 3.32 -14.69 7.17
N LEU A 115 4.47 -15.24 7.61
CA LEU A 115 5.16 -16.32 6.90
C LEU A 115 4.26 -17.55 6.71
N VAL A 116 3.51 -17.95 7.73
CA VAL A 116 2.59 -19.09 7.66
C VAL A 116 1.47 -18.84 6.65
N GLN A 117 0.88 -17.64 6.66
CA GLN A 117 -0.19 -17.25 5.72
C GLN A 117 0.29 -17.20 4.26
N HIS A 118 1.59 -17.00 4.05
CA HIS A 118 2.19 -16.82 2.73
C HIS A 118 3.24 -17.89 2.39
N ALA A 119 3.10 -19.09 2.95
CA ALA A 119 4.01 -20.20 2.71
C ALA A 119 4.06 -20.65 1.23
N ILE A 120 3.02 -20.35 0.45
CA ILE A 120 2.98 -20.60 -1.00
C ILE A 120 3.20 -19.26 -1.71
N PRO A 121 4.40 -19.01 -2.28
CA PRO A 121 4.71 -17.75 -2.92
C PRO A 121 4.00 -17.60 -4.27
N VAL A 122 3.64 -16.36 -4.61
CA VAL A 122 3.11 -16.00 -5.93
C VAL A 122 4.28 -15.64 -6.84
N ASN A 123 4.46 -16.38 -7.93
CA ASN A 123 5.53 -16.13 -8.90
C ASN A 123 4.96 -15.45 -10.15
N SER A 124 5.28 -14.17 -10.34
CA SER A 124 4.92 -13.41 -11.55
C SER A 124 6.05 -12.45 -11.93
N PRO A 125 6.49 -12.42 -13.20
CA PRO A 125 7.50 -11.45 -13.67
C PRO A 125 7.07 -9.99 -13.50
N GLN A 126 5.77 -9.71 -13.60
CA GLN A 126 5.21 -8.37 -13.40
C GLN A 126 5.35 -7.94 -11.93
N LEU A 127 5.08 -8.86 -11.00
CA LEU A 127 5.24 -8.62 -9.56
C LEU A 127 6.72 -8.49 -9.16
N ALA A 128 7.60 -9.31 -9.71
CA ALA A 128 9.05 -9.23 -9.46
C ALA A 128 9.60 -7.82 -9.75
N ARG A 129 9.25 -7.26 -10.92
CA ARG A 129 9.63 -5.88 -11.28
C ARG A 129 8.98 -4.83 -10.38
N PHE A 130 7.75 -5.09 -9.90
CA PHE A 130 7.09 -4.20 -8.96
C PHE A 130 7.85 -4.13 -7.63
N TRP A 131 8.15 -5.28 -7.01
CA TRP A 131 8.87 -5.35 -5.73
C TRP A 131 10.26 -4.71 -5.82
N GLU A 132 11.00 -4.98 -6.90
CA GLU A 132 12.29 -4.36 -7.14
C GLU A 132 12.19 -2.83 -7.21
N ARG A 133 11.22 -2.31 -7.98
CA ARG A 133 11.02 -0.86 -8.13
C ARG A 133 10.51 -0.21 -6.86
N SER A 134 9.63 -0.86 -6.10
CA SER A 134 9.13 -0.31 -4.83
C SER A 134 10.24 -0.18 -3.81
N ALA A 135 11.09 -1.21 -3.67
CA ALA A 135 12.22 -1.18 -2.76
C ALA A 135 13.25 -0.10 -3.15
N LYS A 136 13.65 -0.05 -4.42
CA LYS A 136 14.58 0.98 -4.93
C LYS A 136 14.03 2.39 -4.72
N ARG A 137 12.75 2.62 -5.00
CA ARG A 137 12.10 3.91 -4.81
C ARG A 137 12.04 4.30 -3.34
N ALA A 138 11.68 3.39 -2.44
CA ALA A 138 11.68 3.62 -1.00
C ALA A 138 13.06 4.11 -0.51
N ILE A 139 14.13 3.39 -0.88
CA ILE A 139 15.50 3.75 -0.52
C ILE A 139 15.90 5.11 -1.10
N ALA A 140 15.62 5.34 -2.39
CA ALA A 140 15.97 6.60 -3.06
C ALA A 140 15.24 7.80 -2.42
N MET A 141 13.95 7.65 -2.11
CA MET A 141 13.17 8.70 -1.47
C MET A 141 13.66 8.98 -0.04
N ALA A 142 14.01 7.95 0.72
CA ALA A 142 14.61 8.11 2.04
C ALA A 142 15.96 8.85 1.97
N ALA A 143 16.79 8.53 0.99
CA ALA A 143 18.07 9.19 0.77
C ALA A 143 17.90 10.68 0.41
N ILE A 144 17.00 10.99 -0.54
CA ILE A 144 16.68 12.37 -0.92
C ILE A 144 16.13 13.16 0.29
N ALA A 145 15.26 12.54 1.10
CA ALA A 145 14.67 13.19 2.26
C ALA A 145 15.69 13.60 3.33
N ARG A 146 16.82 12.89 3.46
CA ARG A 146 17.89 13.26 4.41
C ARG A 146 18.56 14.60 4.04
N GLU A 147 18.55 14.94 2.76
CA GLU A 147 19.12 16.19 2.24
C GLU A 147 18.11 17.36 2.30
N LEU A 148 16.86 17.10 2.71
CA LEU A 148 15.78 18.08 2.71
C LEU A 148 15.33 18.40 4.15
N PRO A 149 15.63 19.60 4.67
CA PRO A 149 15.23 20.00 6.01
C PRO A 149 13.71 19.88 6.24
N GLY A 150 13.32 19.25 7.34
CA GLY A 150 11.92 19.09 7.73
C GLY A 150 11.18 17.91 7.09
N LEU A 151 11.81 17.15 6.19
CA LEU A 151 11.22 15.93 5.64
C LEU A 151 11.71 14.69 6.40
N SER A 152 10.78 13.85 6.87
CA SER A 152 11.12 12.59 7.55
C SER A 152 11.59 11.53 6.54
N PRO A 153 12.80 10.96 6.69
CA PRO A 153 13.30 9.88 5.83
C PRO A 153 12.45 8.61 5.91
N ASP A 154 11.97 8.24 7.09
CA ASP A 154 11.14 7.04 7.28
C ASP A 154 9.77 7.16 6.62
N LEU A 155 9.20 8.37 6.66
CA LEU A 155 7.95 8.67 5.97
C LEU A 155 8.15 8.66 4.45
N ALA A 156 9.23 9.27 3.96
CA ALA A 156 9.59 9.24 2.54
C ALA A 156 9.87 7.81 2.03
N HIS A 157 10.55 6.99 2.85
CA HIS A 157 10.74 5.56 2.59
C HIS A 157 9.40 4.84 2.45
N SER A 158 8.52 5.00 3.45
CA SER A 158 7.21 4.36 3.46
C SER A 158 6.37 4.79 2.27
N PHE A 159 6.35 6.08 1.95
CA PHE A 159 5.68 6.60 0.76
C PHE A 159 6.25 5.99 -0.52
N GLY A 160 7.57 5.94 -0.66
CA GLY A 160 8.22 5.31 -1.81
C GLY A 160 7.87 3.83 -1.94
N LEU A 161 7.79 3.09 -0.83
CA LEU A 161 7.39 1.69 -0.81
C LEU A 161 5.95 1.51 -1.35
N PHE A 162 5.01 2.34 -0.88
CA PHE A 162 3.58 2.21 -1.18
C PHE A 162 3.11 2.92 -2.46
N LEU A 163 3.89 3.83 -3.06
CA LEU A 163 3.44 4.74 -4.13
C LEU A 163 2.65 4.07 -5.27
N HIS A 164 3.02 2.86 -5.67
CA HIS A 164 2.38 2.12 -6.76
C HIS A 164 1.68 0.84 -6.30
N VAL A 165 1.29 0.76 -5.03
CA VAL A 165 0.68 -0.44 -4.44
C VAL A 165 -0.63 -0.85 -5.13
N GLY A 166 -1.30 0.06 -5.85
CA GLY A 166 -2.47 -0.31 -6.65
C GLY A 166 -2.15 -1.25 -7.82
N MET A 167 -0.90 -1.30 -8.31
CA MET A 167 -0.51 -2.22 -9.40
C MET A 167 -0.67 -3.69 -9.02
N PRO A 168 -0.03 -4.21 -7.94
CA PRO A 168 -0.22 -5.60 -7.54
C PRO A 168 -1.68 -5.91 -7.17
N VAL A 169 -2.42 -4.93 -6.62
CA VAL A 169 -3.84 -5.08 -6.30
C VAL A 169 -4.67 -5.29 -7.57
N LEU A 170 -4.50 -4.44 -8.57
CA LEU A 170 -5.16 -4.57 -9.87
C LEU A 170 -4.74 -5.85 -10.59
N LEU A 171 -3.47 -6.23 -10.51
CA LEU A 171 -2.97 -7.46 -11.12
C LEU A 171 -3.63 -8.72 -10.57
N GLN A 172 -3.98 -8.73 -9.28
CA GLN A 172 -4.68 -9.86 -8.66
C GLN A 172 -6.19 -9.81 -8.86
N SER A 173 -6.79 -8.62 -8.85
CA SER A 173 -8.24 -8.45 -8.80
C SER A 173 -8.89 -8.24 -10.18
N VAL A 174 -8.14 -7.79 -11.18
CA VAL A 174 -8.67 -7.40 -12.49
C VAL A 174 -8.13 -8.31 -13.59
N ARG A 175 -9.03 -9.07 -14.21
CA ARG A 175 -8.73 -9.95 -15.35
C ARG A 175 -8.15 -9.12 -16.51
N GLY A 176 -7.05 -9.60 -17.08
CA GLY A 176 -6.41 -8.95 -18.23
C GLY A 176 -5.53 -7.75 -17.88
N TYR A 177 -5.43 -7.35 -16.61
CA TYR A 177 -4.59 -6.23 -16.20
C TYR A 177 -3.11 -6.43 -16.57
N ALA A 178 -2.60 -7.67 -16.49
CA ALA A 178 -1.24 -7.99 -16.94
C ALA A 178 -0.97 -7.58 -18.40
N ALA A 179 -1.94 -7.72 -19.30
CA ALA A 179 -1.81 -7.31 -20.69
C ALA A 179 -1.81 -5.78 -20.82
N THR A 180 -2.68 -5.09 -20.07
CA THR A 180 -2.66 -3.62 -19.98
C THR A 180 -1.31 -3.11 -19.47
N MET A 181 -0.69 -3.78 -18.49
CA MET A 181 0.64 -3.39 -18.02
C MET A 181 1.69 -3.50 -19.11
N VAL A 182 1.62 -4.51 -19.99
CA VAL A 182 2.53 -4.68 -21.12
C VAL A 182 2.27 -3.59 -22.16
N GLU A 183 1.00 -3.36 -22.52
CA GLU A 183 0.61 -2.29 -23.45
C GLU A 183 1.10 -0.93 -22.96
N ALA A 184 0.82 -0.58 -21.71
CA ALA A 184 1.16 0.70 -21.11
C ALA A 184 2.67 0.95 -21.03
N ASN A 185 3.50 -0.10 -20.94
CA ASN A 185 4.96 0.02 -21.02
C ASN A 185 5.48 0.19 -22.46
N ALA A 186 4.74 -0.29 -23.46
CA ALA A 186 5.13 -0.21 -24.88
C ALA A 186 4.65 1.07 -25.56
N ARG A 187 3.57 1.68 -25.05
CA ARG A 187 3.02 2.95 -25.53
C ARG A 187 3.96 4.11 -25.23
N ILE A 188 4.20 4.95 -26.24
CA ILE A 188 4.93 6.23 -26.12
C ILE A 188 3.96 7.41 -26.25
N ASP A 189 2.89 7.21 -27.02
CA ASP A 189 1.86 8.19 -27.35
C ASP A 189 0.83 8.42 -26.23
N ARG A 190 0.83 7.57 -25.20
CA ARG A 190 -0.18 7.59 -24.12
C ARG A 190 0.45 7.32 -22.76
N PRO A 191 0.14 8.14 -21.73
CA PRO A 191 0.57 7.85 -20.35
C PRO A 191 0.07 6.50 -19.83
N TYR A 192 0.81 5.92 -18.88
CA TYR A 192 0.46 4.64 -18.26
C TYR A 192 -0.96 4.63 -17.69
N VAL A 193 -1.27 5.64 -16.86
CA VAL A 193 -2.58 5.85 -16.22
C VAL A 193 -3.71 6.01 -17.23
N ALA A 194 -3.44 6.66 -18.37
CA ALA A 194 -4.45 6.83 -19.42
C ALA A 194 -4.74 5.50 -20.14
N THR A 195 -3.74 4.62 -20.27
CA THR A 195 -3.93 3.26 -20.83
C THR A 195 -4.75 2.39 -19.89
N GLU A 196 -4.49 2.46 -18.58
CA GLU A 196 -5.28 1.74 -17.58
C GLU A 196 -6.73 2.21 -17.55
N ASN A 197 -6.96 3.52 -17.52
CA ASN A 197 -8.31 4.08 -17.53
C ASN A 197 -9.10 3.69 -18.79
N ALA A 198 -8.44 3.66 -19.96
CA ALA A 198 -9.06 3.21 -21.20
C ALA A 198 -9.50 1.73 -21.13
N ASN A 199 -8.67 0.87 -20.52
CA ASN A 199 -8.91 -0.57 -20.51
C ASN A 199 -9.81 -1.02 -19.34
N HIS A 200 -9.76 -0.34 -18.20
CA HIS A 200 -10.33 -0.81 -16.93
C HIS A 200 -11.23 0.20 -16.21
N ARG A 201 -11.38 1.42 -16.75
CA ARG A 201 -12.13 2.54 -16.11
C ARG A 201 -11.66 2.89 -14.69
N THR A 202 -10.42 2.51 -14.37
CA THR A 202 -9.70 2.84 -13.14
C THR A 202 -8.20 2.73 -13.43
N ASP A 203 -7.37 3.16 -12.49
CA ASP A 203 -5.92 3.11 -12.60
C ASP A 203 -5.27 2.77 -11.25
N HIS A 204 -3.99 2.40 -11.31
CA HIS A 204 -3.26 1.97 -10.13
C HIS A 204 -3.02 3.09 -9.11
N ALA A 205 -3.06 4.36 -9.51
CA ALA A 205 -2.88 5.47 -8.60
C ALA A 205 -4.16 5.69 -7.76
N VAL A 206 -5.33 5.59 -8.39
CA VAL A 206 -6.63 5.65 -7.70
C VAL A 206 -6.80 4.47 -6.76
N VAL A 207 -6.44 3.25 -7.19
CA VAL A 207 -6.56 2.05 -6.35
C VAL A 207 -5.58 2.05 -5.18
N GLY A 208 -4.41 2.69 -5.34
CA GLY A 208 -3.37 2.76 -4.31
C GLY A 208 -3.53 3.90 -3.30
N ALA A 209 -4.48 4.82 -3.50
CA ALA A 209 -4.71 6.00 -2.65
C ALA A 209 -5.47 5.67 -1.36
#